data_AF-A0A6P7S7Q5-F1
#
_entry.id   AF-A0A6P7S7Q5-F1
#
_cell.length_a   1.000
_cell.length_b   1.000
_cell.length_c   1.000
_cell.angle_alpha   90.00
_cell.angle_beta   90.00
_cell.angle_gamma   90.00
#
_symmetry.space_group_name_H-M   'P 1'
#
loop_
_entity.id
_entity.type
_entity.pdbx_description
1 polymer ?
#
loop_
_entity_poly.entity_id
_entity_poly.type
_entity_poly.pdbx_seq_one_letter_code
_entity_poly.pdbx_strand_id
1 'polypeptide(L)'
;MIETGIFVATFIAVVSSLAPPPPEGYVYVLPQRNLTNIGKRTSFRYNYITQSGNCYPYKPSDTSIAIAATNNVIDKALTVACHTLAKITKNMPREVFVSTSKSSGVGIFTMDETLTVYPQNSALADRPECYNKCGGQCRNTCTFDGRKYAMVPGMTNSISLSNMESVLCMPRDIYRGTESILTHEFAHLVHIYMEQKWKNKIKAAYDNARNGQLWRMNSYSMANEYEYFAVASESFFHNIIRTDTITTGGMNLCGGAQVCSSERIARDFLKKHDPMVYEALVYAYTNNRVDIMSNLKACEK
;
A
#
# COMPACT_ATOMS: atom_id res chain seq x y z
N MET A 1 -49.61 4.45 -20.82
CA MET A 1 -48.75 3.87 -19.76
C MET A 1 -47.57 3.17 -20.42
N ILE A 2 -46.46 3.88 -20.64
CA ILE A 2 -45.13 3.26 -20.83
C ILE A 2 -44.14 4.27 -20.22
N GLU A 3 -43.68 4.00 -19.01
CA GLU A 3 -42.58 4.75 -18.38
C GLU A 3 -41.25 4.25 -18.96
N THR A 4 -40.54 5.11 -19.68
CA THR A 4 -39.15 4.87 -20.09
C THR A 4 -38.22 5.33 -18.98
N GLY A 5 -37.72 4.38 -18.19
CA GLY A 5 -36.70 4.62 -17.17
C GLY A 5 -35.33 4.91 -17.80
N ILE A 6 -34.76 6.06 -17.44
CA ILE A 6 -33.39 6.44 -17.81
C ILE A 6 -32.43 5.69 -16.88
N PHE A 7 -31.67 4.75 -17.42
CA PHE A 7 -30.53 4.15 -16.74
C PHE A 7 -29.34 5.12 -16.78
N VAL A 8 -29.03 5.75 -15.65
CA VAL A 8 -27.77 6.49 -15.47
C VAL A 8 -26.69 5.48 -15.10
N ALA A 9 -25.87 5.09 -16.07
CA ALA A 9 -24.69 4.27 -15.82
C ALA A 9 -23.62 5.11 -15.10
N THR A 10 -23.44 4.87 -13.80
CA THR A 10 -22.34 5.45 -13.03
C THR A 10 -21.04 4.71 -13.40
N PHE A 11 -20.23 5.31 -14.27
CA PHE A 11 -18.86 4.84 -14.50
C PHE A 11 -18.03 5.09 -13.23
N ILE A 12 -17.80 4.05 -12.43
CA ILE A 12 -16.76 4.08 -11.41
C ILE A 12 -15.43 3.99 -12.16
N ALA A 13 -14.75 5.14 -12.31
CA ALA A 13 -13.36 5.15 -12.73
C ALA A 13 -12.53 4.44 -11.65
N VAL A 14 -12.16 3.19 -11.91
CA VAL A 14 -11.18 2.46 -11.09
C VAL A 14 -9.84 3.15 -11.33
N VAL A 15 -9.42 3.98 -10.37
CA VAL A 15 -8.07 4.51 -10.35
C VAL A 15 -7.17 3.35 -9.96
N SER A 16 -6.70 2.60 -10.95
CA SER A 16 -5.62 1.65 -10.78
C SER A 16 -4.38 2.46 -10.41
N SER A 17 -3.96 2.45 -9.14
CA SER A 17 -2.67 3.00 -8.76
C SER A 17 -1.60 2.20 -9.49
N LEU A 18 -1.05 2.84 -10.51
CA LEU A 18 0.00 2.32 -11.35
C LEU A 18 1.30 2.35 -10.53
N ALA A 19 1.86 1.16 -10.23
CA ALA A 19 3.09 1.02 -9.47
C ALA A 19 4.27 1.63 -10.25
N PRO A 20 4.98 2.66 -9.74
CA PRO A 20 6.05 3.38 -10.41
C PRO A 20 7.10 2.50 -11.02
N PRO A 21 7.85 3.00 -12.03
CA PRO A 21 9.03 2.30 -12.49
C PRO A 21 9.98 2.04 -11.32
N PRO A 22 10.58 0.83 -11.24
CA PRO A 22 11.75 0.64 -10.40
C PRO A 22 12.76 1.72 -10.73
N PRO A 23 13.35 2.35 -9.71
CA PRO A 23 14.42 3.27 -9.97
C PRO A 23 15.60 2.60 -10.69
N GLU A 24 16.34 3.36 -11.48
CA GLU A 24 17.51 2.89 -12.22
C GLU A 24 18.51 2.22 -11.24
N GLY A 25 18.82 0.93 -11.47
CA GLY A 25 19.64 0.09 -10.58
C GLY A 25 18.89 -0.95 -9.73
N TYR A 26 17.55 -0.95 -9.74
CA TYR A 26 16.75 -2.00 -9.09
C TYR A 26 16.53 -3.17 -10.06
N VAL A 27 17.38 -4.19 -9.95
CA VAL A 27 17.12 -5.50 -10.58
C VAL A 27 16.27 -6.32 -9.61
N TYR A 28 14.99 -6.47 -9.92
CA TYR A 28 14.16 -7.46 -9.24
C TYR A 28 14.65 -8.85 -9.63
N VAL A 29 15.50 -9.45 -8.79
CA VAL A 29 15.87 -10.85 -8.93
C VAL A 29 14.64 -11.67 -8.54
N LEU A 30 13.95 -12.22 -9.54
CA LEU A 30 12.94 -13.23 -9.28
C LEU A 30 13.50 -14.63 -9.51
N PRO A 31 13.19 -15.59 -8.62
CA PRO A 31 13.36 -16.98 -8.96
C PRO A 31 12.29 -17.36 -10.00
N GLN A 32 12.65 -18.26 -10.92
CA GLN A 32 11.75 -18.87 -11.88
C GLN A 32 10.48 -19.37 -11.15
N ARG A 33 9.36 -18.65 -11.30
CA ARG A 33 8.08 -19.07 -10.72
C ARG A 33 7.39 -20.05 -11.65
N ASN A 34 6.85 -21.12 -11.07
CA ASN A 34 6.09 -22.12 -11.79
C ASN A 34 4.72 -21.52 -12.18
N LEU A 35 4.51 -21.23 -13.47
CA LEU A 35 3.30 -20.61 -14.03
C LEU A 35 2.01 -21.43 -13.79
N THR A 36 2.13 -22.67 -13.31
CA THR A 36 1.02 -23.61 -13.13
C THR A 36 -0.01 -23.23 -12.07
N ASN A 37 0.26 -22.24 -11.22
CA ASN A 37 -0.66 -21.79 -10.17
C ASN A 37 -1.33 -20.43 -10.45
N ILE A 38 -1.03 -19.80 -11.58
CA ILE A 38 -1.61 -18.50 -11.94
C ILE A 38 -3.11 -18.68 -12.25
N GLY A 39 -3.96 -17.89 -11.58
CA GLY A 39 -5.41 -17.89 -11.81
C GLY A 39 -6.20 -19.04 -11.17
N LYS A 40 -5.57 -19.91 -10.36
CA LYS A 40 -6.30 -20.95 -9.61
C LYS A 40 -7.11 -20.34 -8.45
N ARG A 41 -8.34 -20.82 -8.25
CA ARG A 41 -9.17 -20.44 -7.09
C ARG A 41 -8.49 -20.91 -5.80
N THR A 42 -8.23 -19.97 -4.89
CA THR A 42 -7.73 -20.26 -3.54
C THR A 42 -8.84 -20.06 -2.52
N SER A 43 -8.72 -20.73 -1.37
CA SER A 43 -9.57 -20.44 -0.22
C SER A 43 -8.87 -19.44 0.69
N PHE A 44 -9.67 -18.63 1.39
CA PHE A 44 -9.17 -17.53 2.22
C PHE A 44 -9.56 -17.71 3.68
N ARG A 45 -8.65 -17.31 4.56
CA ARG A 45 -8.85 -17.16 5.99
C ARG A 45 -8.98 -15.68 6.29
N TYR A 46 -9.83 -15.30 7.24
CA TYR A 46 -10.18 -13.91 7.49
C TYR A 46 -9.99 -13.52 8.95
N ASN A 47 -9.31 -12.40 9.16
CA ASN A 47 -9.43 -11.60 10.37
C ASN A 47 -10.08 -10.26 10.03
N TYR A 48 -10.54 -9.52 11.04
CA TYR A 48 -11.26 -8.26 10.88
C TYR A 48 -10.73 -7.25 11.89
N ILE A 49 -10.16 -6.14 11.41
CA ILE A 49 -9.69 -5.05 12.24
C ILE A 49 -10.81 -4.01 12.40
N THR A 50 -11.10 -3.63 13.64
CA THR A 50 -12.09 -2.59 13.98
C THR A 50 -11.41 -1.24 14.20
N GLN A 51 -12.21 -0.16 14.24
CA GLN A 51 -11.67 1.19 14.44
C GLN A 51 -10.91 1.34 15.76
N SER A 52 -11.26 0.59 16.80
CA SER A 52 -10.54 0.62 18.09
C SER A 52 -9.17 -0.08 18.03
N GLY A 53 -8.81 -0.68 16.90
CA GLY A 53 -7.59 -1.46 16.75
C GLY A 53 -7.71 -2.91 17.24
N ASN A 54 -8.91 -3.41 17.51
CA ASN A 54 -9.13 -4.82 17.88
C ASN A 54 -9.27 -5.69 16.62
N CYS A 55 -8.52 -6.80 16.56
CA CYS A 55 -8.57 -7.76 15.45
C CYS A 55 -9.32 -9.04 15.87
N TYR A 56 -10.30 -9.47 15.08
CA TYR A 56 -11.14 -10.62 15.38
C TYR A 56 -11.05 -11.69 14.28
N PRO A 57 -11.06 -12.99 14.61
CA PRO A 57 -11.10 -14.08 13.62
C PRO A 57 -12.52 -14.32 13.06
N TYR A 58 -13.47 -13.46 13.40
CA TYR A 58 -14.85 -13.47 12.93
C TYR A 58 -15.26 -12.05 12.60
N LYS A 59 -16.23 -11.89 11.69
CA LYS A 59 -16.74 -10.57 11.31
C LYS A 59 -17.52 -9.96 12.49
N PRO A 60 -17.05 -8.85 13.10
CA PRO A 60 -17.78 -8.20 14.18
C PRO A 60 -19.03 -7.49 13.65
N SER A 61 -19.94 -7.11 14.55
CA SER A 61 -21.08 -6.23 14.23
C SER A 61 -20.65 -4.80 13.93
N ASP A 62 -19.57 -4.35 14.56
CA ASP A 62 -18.95 -3.04 14.31
C ASP A 62 -18.34 -2.96 12.91
N THR A 63 -18.21 -1.73 12.41
CA THR A 63 -17.47 -1.48 11.16
C THR A 63 -16.05 -2.03 11.27
N SER A 64 -15.65 -2.82 10.27
CA SER A 64 -14.34 -3.47 10.24
C SER A 64 -13.77 -3.54 8.84
N ILE A 65 -12.44 -3.57 8.73
CA ILE A 65 -11.70 -3.86 7.50
C ILE A 65 -11.31 -5.34 7.53
N ALA A 66 -11.61 -6.09 6.47
CA ALA A 66 -11.22 -7.49 6.36
C ALA A 66 -9.72 -7.63 6.06
N ILE A 67 -9.08 -8.61 6.68
CA ILE A 67 -7.71 -9.06 6.41
C ILE A 67 -7.82 -10.51 5.95
N ALA A 68 -7.77 -10.71 4.64
CA ALA A 68 -7.80 -12.01 4.01
C ALA A 68 -6.38 -12.56 3.84
N ALA A 69 -6.19 -13.85 4.02
CA ALA A 69 -4.95 -14.54 3.70
C ALA A 69 -5.24 -15.84 2.96
N THR A 70 -4.41 -16.17 1.97
CA THR A 70 -4.49 -17.47 1.30
C THR A 70 -4.13 -18.60 2.27
N ASN A 71 -4.52 -19.83 1.96
CA ASN A 71 -4.20 -20.99 2.80
C ASN A 71 -2.69 -21.28 2.94
N ASN A 72 -1.86 -20.77 2.02
CA ASN A 72 -0.41 -20.94 2.07
C ASN A 72 0.28 -19.95 3.02
N VAL A 73 -0.43 -18.90 3.43
CA VAL A 73 0.08 -17.92 4.40
C VAL A 73 -0.01 -18.51 5.81
N ILE A 74 1.08 -18.42 6.57
CA ILE A 74 1.14 -18.90 7.96
C ILE A 74 0.44 -17.93 8.93
N ASP A 75 -0.06 -18.46 10.05
CA ASP A 75 -0.83 -17.68 11.06
C ASP A 75 -0.07 -16.46 11.60
N LYS A 76 1.26 -16.59 11.75
CA LYS A 76 2.11 -15.49 12.20
C LYS A 76 1.95 -14.25 11.31
N ALA A 77 1.80 -14.41 10.00
CA ALA A 77 1.62 -13.29 9.08
C ALA A 77 0.29 -12.56 9.29
N LEU A 78 -0.80 -13.29 9.56
CA LEU A 78 -2.09 -12.69 9.93
C LEU A 78 -2.00 -11.94 11.26
N THR A 79 -1.32 -12.51 12.26
CA THR A 79 -1.10 -11.85 13.56
C THR A 79 -0.29 -10.57 13.41
N VAL A 80 0.81 -10.60 12.67
CA VAL A 80 1.63 -9.41 12.39
C VAL A 80 0.82 -8.38 11.60
N ALA A 81 0.07 -8.80 10.58
CA ALA A 81 -0.78 -7.88 9.82
C ALA A 81 -1.85 -7.20 10.69
N CYS A 82 -2.56 -7.96 11.54
CA CYS A 82 -3.48 -7.42 12.53
C CYS A 82 -2.79 -6.40 13.46
N HIS A 83 -1.62 -6.75 14.00
CA HIS A 83 -0.89 -5.89 14.94
C HIS A 83 -0.44 -4.58 14.28
N THR A 84 0.13 -4.65 13.08
CA THR A 84 0.55 -3.49 12.29
C THR A 84 -0.65 -2.60 11.98
N LEU A 85 -1.73 -3.17 11.42
CA LEU A 85 -2.91 -2.40 11.03
C LEU A 85 -3.67 -1.85 12.25
N ALA A 86 -3.65 -2.52 13.40
CA ALA A 86 -4.18 -1.98 14.65
C ALA A 86 -3.46 -0.70 15.07
N LYS A 87 -2.12 -0.68 14.99
CA LYS A 87 -1.32 0.53 15.30
C LYS A 87 -1.62 1.68 14.35
N ILE A 88 -1.86 1.38 13.07
CA ILE A 88 -2.19 2.37 12.04
C ILE A 88 -3.63 2.91 12.21
N THR A 89 -4.60 2.03 12.47
CA THR A 89 -6.02 2.35 12.39
C THR A 89 -6.63 2.88 13.69
N LYS A 90 -6.12 2.48 14.85
CA LYS A 90 -6.75 2.76 16.17
C LYS A 90 -6.97 4.25 16.48
N ASN A 91 -6.23 5.13 15.81
CA ASN A 91 -6.27 6.57 16.04
C ASN A 91 -6.79 7.37 14.84
N MET A 92 -7.19 6.69 13.77
CA MET A 92 -7.78 7.33 12.60
C MET A 92 -9.08 8.06 12.95
N PRO A 93 -9.39 9.16 12.25
CA PRO A 93 -10.74 9.70 12.25
C PRO A 93 -11.75 8.63 11.82
N ARG A 94 -12.95 8.68 12.41
CA ARG A 94 -14.02 7.70 12.13
C ARG A 94 -14.37 7.67 10.65
N GLU A 95 -14.47 8.83 10.03
CA GLU A 95 -14.80 8.99 8.62
C GLU A 95 -13.73 8.39 7.70
N VAL A 96 -12.45 8.47 8.06
CA VAL A 96 -11.35 7.83 7.31
C VAL A 96 -11.48 6.32 7.43
N PHE A 97 -11.60 5.79 8.65
CA PHE A 97 -11.73 4.36 8.87
C PHE A 97 -12.97 3.76 8.17
N VAL A 98 -14.14 4.39 8.34
CA VAL A 98 -15.40 3.96 7.72
C VAL A 98 -15.35 4.05 6.20
N SER A 99 -14.63 5.01 5.64
CA SER A 99 -14.48 5.09 4.19
C SER A 99 -13.53 4.02 3.67
N THR A 100 -12.39 3.79 4.33
CA THR A 100 -11.45 2.70 4.01
C THR A 100 -12.10 1.32 4.16
N SER A 101 -13.03 1.13 5.10
CA SER A 101 -13.76 -0.13 5.26
C SER A 101 -14.76 -0.44 4.15
N LYS A 102 -15.02 0.48 3.22
CA LYS A 102 -15.80 0.22 1.99
C LYS A 102 -14.98 -0.47 0.91
N SER A 103 -13.68 -0.66 1.13
CA SER A 103 -12.81 -1.46 0.28
C SER A 103 -13.09 -2.95 0.40
N SER A 104 -12.42 -3.75 -0.43
CA SER A 104 -12.32 -5.20 -0.28
C SER A 104 -11.34 -5.62 0.84
N GLY A 105 -10.71 -4.65 1.53
CA GLY A 105 -9.83 -4.89 2.66
C GLY A 105 -8.36 -5.06 2.30
N VAL A 106 -7.68 -5.89 3.09
CA VAL A 106 -6.26 -6.23 2.95
C VAL A 106 -6.14 -7.71 2.62
N GLY A 107 -5.24 -8.08 1.72
CA GLY A 107 -4.97 -9.46 1.32
C GLY A 107 -3.50 -9.82 1.44
N ILE A 108 -3.21 -10.94 2.09
CA ILE A 108 -1.87 -11.52 2.20
C ILE A 108 -1.76 -12.78 1.34
N PHE A 109 -0.68 -12.93 0.60
CA PHE A 109 -0.36 -14.09 -0.24
C PHE A 109 1.11 -14.47 -0.10
N THR A 110 1.56 -15.62 -0.60
CA THR A 110 3.00 -15.98 -0.56
C THR A 110 3.72 -15.63 -1.86
N MET A 111 5.06 -15.61 -1.85
CA MET A 111 5.85 -15.48 -3.08
C MET A 111 5.75 -16.68 -4.02
N ASP A 112 5.16 -17.79 -3.58
CA ASP A 112 4.86 -18.94 -4.45
C ASP A 112 3.49 -18.80 -5.13
N GLU A 113 2.71 -17.80 -4.69
CA GLU A 113 1.46 -17.35 -5.29
C GLU A 113 1.70 -16.02 -6.05
N THR A 114 0.61 -15.38 -6.50
CA THR A 114 0.67 -14.04 -7.09
C THR A 114 -0.50 -13.23 -6.57
N LEU A 115 -0.43 -11.90 -6.65
CA LEU A 115 -1.54 -11.01 -6.31
C LEU A 115 -2.85 -11.33 -7.07
N THR A 116 -2.76 -12.07 -8.18
CA THR A 116 -3.89 -12.43 -9.05
C THR A 116 -4.73 -13.59 -8.52
N VAL A 117 -4.31 -14.22 -7.41
CA VAL A 117 -5.15 -15.18 -6.66
C VAL A 117 -6.36 -14.50 -6.01
N TYR A 118 -6.29 -13.18 -5.78
CA TYR A 118 -7.41 -12.39 -5.32
C TYR A 118 -8.37 -12.08 -6.48
N PRO A 119 -9.69 -12.30 -6.34
CA PRO A 119 -10.65 -12.11 -7.43
C PRO A 119 -10.60 -10.73 -8.09
N GLN A 120 -10.35 -9.68 -7.29
CA GLN A 120 -10.18 -8.29 -7.72
C GLN A 120 -9.08 -8.12 -8.78
N ASN A 121 -8.09 -9.01 -8.77
CA ASN A 121 -6.90 -8.96 -9.62
C ASN A 121 -6.82 -10.12 -10.61
N SER A 122 -7.89 -10.92 -10.74
CA SER A 122 -7.92 -12.07 -11.65
C SER A 122 -7.65 -11.69 -13.11
N ALA A 123 -8.10 -10.50 -13.54
CA ALA A 123 -7.85 -9.98 -14.89
C ALA A 123 -6.38 -9.61 -15.15
N LEU A 124 -5.55 -9.49 -14.11
CA LEU A 124 -4.11 -9.18 -14.19
C LEU A 124 -3.26 -10.46 -14.30
N ALA A 125 -3.88 -11.64 -14.17
CA ALA A 125 -3.23 -12.93 -14.30
C ALA A 125 -2.46 -13.03 -15.62
N ASP A 126 -1.19 -13.44 -15.52
CA ASP A 126 -0.42 -13.75 -16.72
C ASP A 126 -1.00 -14.99 -17.39
N ARG A 127 -1.06 -14.96 -18.72
CA ARG A 127 -1.57 -16.06 -19.54
C ARG A 127 -0.41 -16.66 -20.32
N PRO A 128 -0.46 -17.95 -20.71
CA PRO A 128 0.64 -18.57 -21.45
C PRO A 128 1.09 -17.74 -22.67
N GLU A 129 0.15 -17.17 -23.43
CA GLU A 129 0.41 -16.33 -24.59
C GLU A 129 1.08 -14.98 -24.25
N CYS A 130 0.93 -14.54 -22.99
CA CYS A 130 1.43 -13.28 -22.46
C CYS A 130 2.74 -13.43 -21.69
N TYR A 131 3.25 -14.63 -21.46
CA TYR A 131 4.52 -14.84 -20.78
C TYR A 131 5.65 -13.98 -21.38
N ASN A 132 6.34 -13.20 -20.55
CA ASN A 132 7.36 -12.22 -20.93
C ASN A 132 6.95 -11.18 -22.00
N LYS A 133 5.66 -10.94 -22.18
CA LYS A 133 5.13 -9.92 -23.10
C LYS A 133 4.21 -8.93 -22.37
N CYS A 134 4.40 -7.65 -22.64
CA CYS A 134 3.57 -6.57 -22.10
C CYS A 134 2.89 -5.70 -23.19
N GLY A 135 2.99 -6.12 -24.45
CA GLY A 135 2.39 -5.43 -25.59
C GLY A 135 1.01 -5.97 -25.99
N GLY A 136 0.26 -5.19 -26.76
CA GLY A 136 -1.02 -5.60 -27.35
C GLY A 136 -2.02 -6.11 -26.31
N GLN A 137 -2.57 -7.30 -26.55
CA GLN A 137 -3.55 -7.94 -25.66
C GLN A 137 -3.00 -8.32 -24.28
N CYS A 138 -1.67 -8.26 -24.08
CA CYS A 138 -1.02 -8.62 -22.81
C CYS A 138 -0.72 -7.41 -21.91
N ARG A 139 -1.07 -6.20 -22.36
CA ARG A 139 -0.79 -4.95 -21.63
C ARG A 139 -1.38 -4.94 -20.22
N ASN A 140 -2.55 -5.55 -20.02
CA ASN A 140 -3.22 -5.66 -18.73
C ASN A 140 -2.51 -6.60 -17.72
N THR A 141 -1.59 -7.44 -18.18
CA THR A 141 -0.84 -8.37 -17.30
C THR A 141 0.44 -7.75 -16.73
N CYS A 142 0.72 -6.51 -17.13
CA CYS A 142 1.90 -5.79 -16.70
C CYS A 142 1.54 -4.47 -16.04
N THR A 143 2.33 -4.09 -15.05
CA THR A 143 2.41 -2.73 -14.56
C THR A 143 2.91 -1.82 -15.69
N PHE A 144 2.66 -0.52 -15.56
CA PHE A 144 2.99 0.44 -16.62
C PHE A 144 4.48 0.54 -16.93
N ASP A 145 5.33 0.14 -15.98
CA ASP A 145 6.78 0.08 -16.07
C ASP A 145 7.29 -1.25 -16.64
N GLY A 146 6.38 -2.11 -17.13
CA GLY A 146 6.72 -3.34 -17.83
C GLY A 146 6.99 -4.55 -16.93
N ARG A 147 6.79 -4.47 -15.61
CA ARG A 147 6.84 -5.66 -14.74
C ARG A 147 5.57 -6.47 -14.89
N LYS A 148 5.67 -7.78 -14.77
CA LYS A 148 4.50 -8.65 -14.69
C LYS A 148 3.81 -8.49 -13.34
N TYR A 149 2.48 -8.37 -13.31
CA TYR A 149 1.74 -8.35 -12.04
C TYR A 149 1.99 -9.61 -11.19
N ALA A 150 2.27 -10.75 -11.85
CA ALA A 150 2.69 -11.99 -11.20
C ALA A 150 3.99 -11.85 -10.37
N MET A 151 4.75 -10.79 -10.58
CA MET A 151 6.08 -10.55 -10.02
C MET A 151 6.10 -9.47 -8.93
N VAL A 152 5.01 -8.73 -8.75
CA VAL A 152 4.98 -7.60 -7.84
C VAL A 152 4.65 -8.09 -6.41
N PRO A 153 5.43 -7.68 -5.40
CA PRO A 153 5.26 -8.13 -4.00
C PRO A 153 4.04 -7.50 -3.31
N GLY A 154 3.57 -6.36 -3.79
CA GLY A 154 2.39 -5.67 -3.28
C GLY A 154 1.69 -4.87 -4.37
N MET A 155 0.40 -4.63 -4.20
CA MET A 155 -0.36 -3.74 -5.07
C MET A 155 -1.67 -3.38 -4.39
N THR A 156 -2.10 -2.15 -4.60
CA THR A 156 -3.41 -1.70 -4.14
C THR A 156 -4.34 -1.32 -5.28
N ASN A 157 -5.62 -1.64 -5.12
CA ASN A 157 -6.74 -1.07 -5.86
C ASN A 157 -7.96 -0.96 -4.91
N SER A 158 -9.06 -1.64 -5.21
CA SER A 158 -10.12 -1.93 -4.24
C SER A 158 -9.68 -2.85 -3.09
N ILE A 159 -8.57 -3.58 -3.22
CA ILE A 159 -7.94 -4.39 -2.16
C ILE A 159 -6.46 -3.99 -2.05
N SER A 160 -5.92 -3.95 -0.83
CA SER A 160 -4.50 -3.73 -0.57
C SER A 160 -3.80 -5.07 -0.39
N LEU A 161 -2.80 -5.39 -1.22
CA LEU A 161 -2.14 -6.68 -1.21
C LEU A 161 -0.68 -6.59 -0.82
N SER A 162 -0.21 -7.53 -0.01
CA SER A 162 1.20 -7.68 0.33
C SER A 162 1.57 -9.14 0.44
N ASN A 163 2.76 -9.51 -0.01
CA ASN A 163 3.27 -10.85 0.20
C ASN A 163 3.71 -11.08 1.66
N MET A 164 3.51 -12.30 2.14
CA MET A 164 3.84 -12.75 3.49
C MET A 164 5.32 -12.56 3.82
N GLU A 165 6.20 -12.82 2.85
CA GLU A 165 7.64 -12.76 3.03
C GLU A 165 8.08 -11.35 3.42
N SER A 166 7.49 -10.31 2.82
CA SER A 166 7.77 -8.92 3.20
C SER A 166 7.06 -8.52 4.48
N VAL A 167 5.83 -8.99 4.72
CA VAL A 167 5.13 -8.77 6.02
C VAL A 167 5.92 -9.31 7.20
N LEU A 168 6.61 -10.44 7.03
CA LEU A 168 7.39 -11.12 8.08
C LEU A 168 8.91 -10.88 7.98
N CYS A 169 9.36 -10.12 6.98
CA CYS A 169 10.78 -9.90 6.67
C CYS A 169 11.58 -11.20 6.59
N MET A 170 11.01 -12.20 5.92
CA MET A 170 11.64 -13.50 5.71
C MET A 170 12.87 -13.36 4.81
N PRO A 171 13.78 -14.36 4.75
CA PRO A 171 14.96 -14.29 3.88
C PRO A 171 14.67 -14.04 2.38
N ARG A 172 13.47 -14.38 1.90
CA ARG A 172 13.01 -14.12 0.53
C ARG A 172 12.41 -12.72 0.33
N ASP A 173 12.30 -11.91 1.37
CA ASP A 173 11.87 -10.52 1.28
C ASP A 173 12.82 -9.70 0.41
N ILE A 174 12.32 -9.22 -0.72
CA ILE A 174 13.12 -8.44 -1.67
C ILE A 174 13.51 -7.08 -1.11
N TYR A 175 12.79 -6.59 -0.09
CA TYR A 175 13.05 -5.33 0.60
C TYR A 175 13.96 -5.49 1.82
N ARG A 176 14.34 -6.73 2.16
CA ARG A 176 15.29 -7.09 3.22
C ARG A 176 14.94 -6.46 4.58
N GLY A 177 13.64 -6.32 4.88
CA GLY A 177 13.14 -5.72 6.13
C GLY A 177 13.44 -4.24 6.30
N THR A 178 13.75 -3.51 5.22
CA THR A 178 14.08 -2.08 5.27
C THR A 178 12.88 -1.16 5.07
N GLU A 179 11.72 -1.69 4.68
CA GLU A 179 10.46 -0.97 4.54
C GLU A 179 9.26 -1.89 4.82
N SER A 180 8.09 -1.31 5.04
CA SER A 180 6.87 -2.05 5.40
C SER A 180 5.87 -2.00 4.25
N ILE A 181 5.94 -2.99 3.35
CA ILE A 181 5.01 -3.08 2.21
C ILE A 181 3.54 -3.12 2.64
N LEU A 182 3.23 -3.73 3.78
CA LEU A 182 1.88 -3.69 4.33
C LEU A 182 1.43 -2.26 4.64
N THR A 183 2.31 -1.43 5.21
CA THR A 183 2.01 -0.03 5.52
C THR A 183 1.89 0.79 4.23
N HIS A 184 2.81 0.58 3.30
CA HIS A 184 2.82 1.21 1.99
C HIS A 184 1.50 0.99 1.24
N GLU A 185 1.12 -0.27 1.09
CA GLU A 185 -0.08 -0.67 0.36
C GLU A 185 -1.35 -0.27 1.11
N PHE A 186 -1.34 -0.31 2.43
CA PHE A 186 -2.49 0.16 3.21
C PHE A 186 -2.66 1.69 3.11
N ALA A 187 -1.57 2.45 3.00
CA ALA A 187 -1.61 3.89 2.78
C ALA A 187 -2.24 4.25 1.43
N HIS A 188 -1.95 3.48 0.36
CA HIS A 188 -2.68 3.59 -0.90
C HIS A 188 -4.19 3.40 -0.70
N LEU A 189 -4.57 2.37 0.06
CA LEU A 189 -5.99 2.07 0.32
C LEU A 189 -6.68 3.21 1.07
N VAL A 190 -6.03 3.76 2.09
CA VAL A 190 -6.52 4.94 2.81
C VAL A 190 -6.71 6.10 1.83
N HIS A 191 -5.69 6.45 1.04
CA HIS A 191 -5.76 7.55 0.08
C HIS A 191 -6.90 7.37 -0.95
N ILE A 192 -7.04 6.17 -1.52
CA ILE A 192 -8.09 5.85 -2.51
C ILE A 192 -9.49 6.02 -1.93
N TYR A 193 -9.69 5.74 -0.64
CA TYR A 193 -11.02 5.77 -0.02
C TYR A 193 -11.32 7.02 0.81
N MET A 194 -10.33 7.89 1.05
CA MET A 194 -10.56 9.18 1.72
C MET A 194 -11.54 10.08 0.96
N GLU A 195 -12.17 11.01 1.69
CA GLU A 195 -13.05 12.03 1.11
C GLU A 195 -12.29 12.89 0.08
N GLN A 196 -13.01 13.36 -0.93
CA GLN A 196 -12.41 14.10 -2.06
C GLN A 196 -11.60 15.34 -1.64
N LYS A 197 -12.02 16.03 -0.57
CA LYS A 197 -11.28 17.19 -0.04
C LYS A 197 -9.85 16.84 0.37
N TRP A 198 -9.65 15.65 0.95
CA TRP A 198 -8.33 15.19 1.40
C TRP A 198 -7.50 14.62 0.26
N LYS A 199 -8.12 13.92 -0.69
CA LYS A 199 -7.46 13.54 -1.95
C LYS A 199 -6.90 14.75 -2.69
N ASN A 200 -7.71 15.81 -2.81
CA ASN A 200 -7.29 17.07 -3.42
C ASN A 200 -6.14 17.72 -2.64
N LYS A 201 -6.16 17.65 -1.30
CA LYS A 201 -5.10 18.17 -0.44
C LYS A 201 -3.79 17.41 -0.60
N ILE A 202 -3.83 16.08 -0.66
CA ILE A 202 -2.66 15.22 -0.93
C ILE A 202 -2.11 15.52 -2.32
N LYS A 203 -2.97 15.63 -3.33
CA LYS A 203 -2.55 16.04 -4.68
C LYS A 203 -1.88 17.42 -4.69
N ALA A 204 -2.45 18.40 -4.00
CA ALA A 204 -1.86 19.73 -3.89
C ALA A 204 -0.51 19.69 -3.17
N ALA A 205 -0.35 18.84 -2.15
CA ALA A 205 0.93 18.62 -1.47
C ALA A 205 1.98 18.02 -2.42
N TYR A 206 1.60 17.00 -3.20
CA TYR A 206 2.46 16.41 -4.23
C TYR A 206 2.89 17.44 -5.29
N ASP A 207 1.93 18.20 -5.84
CA ASP A 207 2.20 19.21 -6.86
C ASP A 207 3.14 20.30 -6.30
N ASN A 208 2.93 20.73 -5.04
CA ASN A 208 3.84 21.64 -4.34
C ASN A 208 5.24 21.02 -4.15
N ALA A 209 5.33 19.77 -3.72
CA ALA A 209 6.61 19.07 -3.53
C ALA A 209 7.39 18.92 -4.84
N ARG A 210 6.70 18.68 -5.97
CA ARG A 210 7.33 18.67 -7.30
C ARG A 210 7.81 20.05 -7.72
N ASN A 211 6.96 21.07 -7.59
CA ASN A 211 7.29 22.43 -8.04
C ASN A 211 8.43 23.03 -7.21
N GLY A 212 8.43 22.77 -5.90
CA GLY A 212 9.48 23.20 -4.98
C GLY A 212 10.69 22.26 -4.94
N GLN A 213 10.68 21.14 -5.68
CA GLN A 213 11.72 20.11 -5.65
C GLN A 213 12.10 19.69 -4.23
N LEU A 214 11.09 19.54 -3.35
CA LEU A 214 11.32 19.24 -1.93
C LEU A 214 12.01 17.89 -1.74
N TRP A 215 11.74 16.94 -2.63
CA TRP A 215 12.30 15.59 -2.63
C TRP A 215 13.03 15.32 -3.95
N ARG A 216 13.88 14.29 -3.97
CA ARG A 216 14.58 13.90 -5.21
C ARG A 216 13.57 13.56 -6.31
N MET A 217 13.54 14.33 -7.39
CA MET A 217 12.50 14.24 -8.43
C MET A 217 12.44 12.92 -9.20
N ASN A 218 13.59 12.26 -9.40
CA ASN A 218 13.67 10.96 -10.09
C ASN A 218 13.62 9.79 -9.08
N SER A 219 12.85 9.94 -8.02
CA SER A 219 12.64 8.88 -7.03
C SER A 219 11.25 8.24 -7.17
N TYR A 220 11.12 7.03 -6.63
CA TYR A 220 9.86 6.30 -6.57
C TYR A 220 8.76 7.11 -5.87
N SER A 221 9.07 7.74 -4.73
CA SER A 221 8.11 8.58 -4.00
C SER A 221 7.64 9.81 -4.78
N MET A 222 8.35 10.22 -5.84
CA MET A 222 7.95 11.36 -6.68
C MET A 222 7.29 10.94 -8.00
N ALA A 223 7.04 9.65 -8.21
CA ALA A 223 6.45 9.14 -9.44
C ALA A 223 5.00 9.61 -9.68
N ASN A 224 4.18 9.62 -8.63
CA ASN A 224 2.81 10.16 -8.63
C ASN A 224 2.36 10.48 -7.19
N GLU A 225 1.18 11.06 -7.02
CA GLU A 225 0.64 11.48 -5.73
C GLU A 225 0.31 10.33 -4.77
N TYR A 226 0.03 9.13 -5.30
CA TYR A 226 -0.26 7.96 -4.47
C TYR A 226 1.01 7.47 -3.77
N GLU A 227 2.09 7.38 -4.52
CA GLU A 227 3.38 6.86 -4.05
C GLU A 227 4.09 7.85 -3.14
N TYR A 228 3.92 9.13 -3.45
CA TYR A 228 4.26 10.22 -2.55
C TYR A 228 3.59 10.07 -1.19
N PHE A 229 2.28 9.84 -1.15
CA PHE A 229 1.55 9.67 0.12
C PHE A 229 1.91 8.37 0.83
N ALA A 230 2.12 7.27 0.10
CA ALA A 230 2.47 5.98 0.67
C ALA A 230 3.87 6.00 1.32
N VAL A 231 4.89 6.49 0.62
CA VAL A 231 6.24 6.62 1.20
C VAL A 231 6.29 7.64 2.33
N ALA A 232 5.53 8.75 2.21
CA ALA A 232 5.41 9.71 3.31
C ALA A 232 4.72 9.08 4.54
N SER A 233 3.76 8.17 4.34
CA SER A 233 3.14 7.39 5.42
C SER A 233 4.14 6.46 6.10
N GLU A 234 4.96 5.75 5.33
CA GLU A 234 6.00 4.89 5.91
C GLU A 234 7.05 5.71 6.70
N SER A 235 7.40 6.89 6.18
CA SER A 235 8.30 7.84 6.84
C SER A 235 7.68 8.38 8.14
N PHE A 236 6.37 8.71 8.12
CA PHE A 236 5.61 9.20 9.27
C PHE A 236 5.52 8.19 10.41
N PHE A 237 5.38 6.90 10.08
CA PHE A 237 5.40 5.82 11.06
C PHE A 237 6.81 5.34 11.40
N HIS A 238 7.83 5.86 10.70
CA HIS A 238 9.23 5.43 10.80
C HIS A 238 9.40 3.91 10.65
N ASN A 239 8.69 3.36 9.67
CA ASN A 239 8.83 1.97 9.25
C ASN A 239 9.38 1.84 7.83
N ILE A 240 10.13 2.85 7.39
CA ILE A 240 11.05 2.80 6.27
C ILE A 240 12.42 3.33 6.70
N ILE A 241 13.43 2.46 6.64
CA ILE A 241 14.81 2.70 7.08
C ILE A 241 15.81 2.56 5.93
N ARG A 242 15.33 2.74 4.70
CA ARG A 242 16.16 2.77 3.50
C ARG A 242 17.11 3.97 3.53
N THR A 243 18.35 3.76 3.09
CA THR A 243 19.34 4.83 2.95
C THR A 243 19.40 5.40 1.53
N ASP A 244 18.73 4.78 0.56
CA ASP A 244 18.70 5.26 -0.81
C ASP A 244 17.62 6.32 -1.02
N THR A 245 18.01 7.40 -1.68
CA THR A 245 17.10 8.49 -2.06
C THR A 245 16.30 8.16 -3.33
N ILE A 246 16.63 7.07 -4.00
CA ILE A 246 15.99 6.72 -5.27
C ILE A 246 14.64 6.05 -5.05
N THR A 247 14.40 5.46 -3.88
CA THR A 247 13.07 5.05 -3.42
C THR A 247 12.37 6.19 -2.68
N THR A 248 12.98 6.68 -1.60
CA THR A 248 12.26 7.52 -0.64
C THR A 248 12.19 8.99 -1.01
N GLY A 249 12.99 9.42 -1.98
CA GLY A 249 13.17 10.85 -2.28
C GLY A 249 13.87 11.63 -1.18
N GLY A 250 14.28 10.96 -0.09
CA GLY A 250 14.82 11.58 1.13
C GLY A 250 13.80 11.77 2.26
N MET A 251 12.54 11.35 2.12
CA MET A 251 11.47 11.57 3.11
C MET A 251 11.79 11.01 4.51
N ASN A 252 12.63 9.98 4.58
CA ASN A 252 13.03 9.32 5.81
C ASN A 252 14.47 9.65 6.25
N LEU A 253 15.13 10.62 5.61
CA LEU A 253 16.54 10.95 5.84
C LEU A 253 16.71 12.30 6.57
N CYS A 254 16.78 12.27 7.90
CA CYS A 254 16.91 13.45 8.75
C CYS A 254 18.39 13.83 8.92
N GLY A 255 18.87 14.84 8.18
CA GLY A 255 20.26 15.34 8.28
C GLY A 255 21.17 14.87 7.14
N GLY A 256 20.67 14.87 5.90
CA GLY A 256 21.43 14.45 4.72
C GLY A 256 21.09 13.01 4.33
N ALA A 257 22.08 12.12 4.30
CA ALA A 257 21.90 10.71 3.92
C ALA A 257 21.64 9.76 5.11
N GLN A 258 21.35 10.29 6.29
CA GLN A 258 21.14 9.51 7.51
C GLN A 258 19.65 9.28 7.75
N VAL A 259 19.26 8.02 7.98
CA VAL A 259 17.89 7.66 8.37
C VAL A 259 17.53 8.37 9.67
N CYS A 260 16.32 8.92 9.73
CA CYS A 260 15.78 9.51 10.94
C CYS A 260 15.89 8.54 12.12
N SER A 261 16.35 8.99 13.29
CA SER A 261 16.65 8.09 14.40
C SER A 261 15.42 7.65 15.21
N SER A 262 14.27 8.30 15.02
CA SER A 262 13.02 7.95 15.70
C SER A 262 11.78 8.43 14.93
N GLU A 263 10.60 7.88 15.26
CA GLU A 263 9.32 8.29 14.67
C GLU A 263 9.04 9.78 14.91
N ARG A 264 9.37 10.27 16.11
CA ARG A 264 9.24 11.69 16.43
C ARG A 264 10.10 12.55 15.50
N ILE A 265 11.38 12.19 15.34
CA ILE A 265 12.31 12.93 14.49
C ILE A 265 11.90 12.89 13.02
N ALA A 266 11.43 11.73 12.53
CA ALA A 266 10.91 11.61 11.16
C ALA A 266 9.68 12.51 10.93
N ARG A 267 8.75 12.52 11.88
CA ARG A 267 7.56 13.39 11.83
C ARG A 267 7.90 14.87 11.91
N ASP A 268 8.83 15.25 12.78
CA ASP A 268 9.28 16.64 12.89
C ASP A 268 9.98 17.11 11.61
N PHE A 269 10.75 16.23 10.97
CA PHE A 269 11.36 16.49 9.68
C PHE A 269 10.32 16.68 8.58
N LEU A 270 9.35 15.78 8.45
CA LEU A 270 8.22 15.94 7.51
C LEU A 270 7.47 17.24 7.77
N LYS A 271 7.14 17.55 9.03
CA LYS A 271 6.45 18.79 9.41
C LYS A 271 7.20 20.04 8.97
N LYS A 272 8.52 20.05 9.08
CA LYS A 272 9.37 21.20 8.72
C LYS A 272 9.58 21.30 7.21
N HIS A 273 9.81 20.18 6.55
CA HIS A 273 10.27 20.14 5.16
C HIS A 273 9.12 20.07 4.16
N ASP A 274 8.06 19.33 4.48
CA ASP A 274 6.87 19.17 3.66
C ASP A 274 5.59 19.22 4.52
N PRO A 275 5.25 20.42 5.04
CA PRO A 275 4.14 20.59 5.98
C PRO A 275 2.77 20.17 5.41
N MET A 276 2.59 20.23 4.08
CA MET A 276 1.30 19.93 3.45
C MET A 276 0.96 18.44 3.52
N VAL A 277 1.91 17.55 3.21
CA VAL A 277 1.68 16.10 3.38
C VAL A 277 1.65 15.72 4.85
N TYR A 278 2.49 16.34 5.68
CA TYR A 278 2.45 16.13 7.13
C TYR A 278 1.05 16.38 7.70
N GLU A 279 0.39 17.47 7.31
CA GLU A 279 -0.98 17.76 7.77
C GLU A 279 -1.98 16.67 7.34
N ALA A 280 -1.89 16.18 6.10
CA ALA A 280 -2.73 15.09 5.62
C ALA A 280 -2.49 13.78 6.41
N LEU A 281 -1.23 13.47 6.74
CA LEU A 281 -0.84 12.29 7.51
C LEU A 281 -1.33 12.33 8.96
N VAL A 282 -1.16 13.47 9.64
CA VAL A 282 -1.65 13.65 11.03
C VAL A 282 -3.18 13.56 11.06
N TYR A 283 -3.87 14.14 10.08
CA TYR A 283 -5.31 13.93 9.99
C TYR A 283 -5.63 12.44 9.77
N ALA A 284 -5.08 11.83 8.74
CA ALA A 284 -5.44 10.47 8.32
C ALA A 284 -5.21 9.43 9.43
N TYR A 285 -4.10 9.52 10.16
CA TYR A 285 -3.66 8.46 11.07
C TYR A 285 -3.83 8.76 12.55
N THR A 286 -3.89 10.04 12.95
CA THR A 286 -3.97 10.40 14.36
C THR A 286 -5.13 11.33 14.70
N ASN A 287 -5.98 11.67 13.73
CA ASN A 287 -7.10 12.59 13.90
C ASN A 287 -6.63 13.93 14.47
N ASN A 288 -5.63 14.54 13.82
CA ASN A 288 -5.03 15.83 14.19
C ASN A 288 -4.25 15.82 15.52
N ARG A 289 -4.02 14.65 16.14
CA ARG A 289 -3.26 14.52 17.39
C ARG A 289 -1.79 14.24 17.10
N VAL A 290 -0.94 15.25 17.20
CA VAL A 290 0.47 15.17 16.79
C VAL A 290 1.34 14.29 17.71
N ASP A 291 0.97 14.15 18.98
CA ASP A 291 1.80 13.48 20.00
C ASP A 291 1.64 11.95 20.03
N ILE A 292 0.68 11.41 19.29
CA ILE A 292 0.42 9.97 19.24
C ILE A 292 1.40 9.29 18.30
N MET A 293 2.34 8.53 18.87
CA MET A 293 3.27 7.68 18.13
C MET A 293 2.68 6.28 17.90
N SER A 294 3.01 5.68 16.76
CA SER A 294 2.59 4.32 16.42
C SER A 294 3.51 3.26 17.04
N ASN A 295 4.79 3.58 17.22
CA ASN A 295 5.86 2.65 17.57
C ASN A 295 5.90 1.45 16.60
N LEU A 296 5.66 1.73 15.32
CA LEU A 296 5.91 0.79 14.24
C LEU A 296 7.41 0.69 13.93
N LYS A 297 7.79 -0.41 13.30
CA LYS A 297 9.12 -0.70 12.80
C LYS A 297 9.00 -1.18 11.36
N ALA A 298 10.08 -1.02 10.58
CA ALA A 298 10.15 -1.56 9.22
C ALA A 298 9.87 -3.06 9.19
N CYS A 299 10.33 -3.77 10.23
CA CYS A 299 10.03 -5.16 10.45
C CYS A 299 9.32 -5.38 11.80
N GLU A 300 8.02 -5.63 11.75
CA GLU A 300 7.23 -6.09 12.91
C GLU A 300 7.43 -7.60 13.11
N LYS A 301 7.37 -8.06 14.36
CA LYS A 301 7.66 -9.46 14.74
C LYS A 301 6.55 -10.13 15.51
#